data_AF-A0A815SWY0-F1
#
_entry.id   AF-A0A815SWY0-F1
#
_cell.length_a   1.000
_cell.length_b   1.000
_cell.length_c   1.000
_cell.angle_alpha   90.00
_cell.angle_beta   90.00
_cell.angle_gamma   90.00
#
_symmetry.space_group_name_H-M   'P 1'
#
loop_
_entity.id
_entity.type
_entity.pdbx_description
1 polymer ?
#
loop_
_entity_poly.entity_id
_entity_poly.type
_entity_poly.pdbx_seq_one_letter_code
_entity_poly.pdbx_strand_id
1 'polypeptide(L)'
;MAHTALNDDEIQEYFDSPDELEKKIKTLANFIRNAKHFVVYTGAGISTSAGINDFRGPNGVWTARARGFVSSRSTVSNPEPTLTHMALVQLMRNDYLKFLVSQNCDGLHLKSGIPIEKIAELHGNRHCEACAKCGKVYYRQTHIDTYEHKTWLTGNKCIEPNCN
;
A
#
# COMPACT_ATOMS: atom_id res chain seq x y z
N MET A 1 -8.88 -2.21 -17.88
CA MET A 1 -9.00 -1.78 -16.48
C MET A 1 -10.31 -1.06 -16.19
N ALA A 2 -10.76 -0.05 -16.94
CA ALA A 2 -12.08 0.57 -16.69
C ALA A 2 -13.28 -0.36 -17.03
N HIS A 3 -13.09 -1.32 -17.94
CA HIS A 3 -14.07 -2.36 -18.28
C HIS A 3 -14.20 -3.47 -17.22
N THR A 4 -13.37 -3.47 -16.17
CA THR A 4 -13.51 -4.39 -15.01
C THR A 4 -14.18 -3.67 -13.85
N ALA A 5 -14.96 -2.63 -14.13
CA ALA A 5 -15.71 -1.94 -13.10
C ALA A 5 -16.77 -2.87 -12.57
N LEU A 6 -16.77 -3.01 -11.25
CA LEU A 6 -17.68 -3.86 -10.52
C LEU A 6 -19.11 -3.35 -10.71
N ASN A 7 -20.07 -4.28 -10.83
CA ASN A 7 -21.48 -3.91 -10.82
C ASN A 7 -21.90 -3.44 -9.40
N ASP A 8 -23.11 -2.88 -9.27
CA ASP A 8 -23.53 -2.29 -8.00
C ASP A 8 -23.59 -3.33 -6.85
N ASP A 9 -23.85 -4.61 -7.16
CA ASP A 9 -23.83 -5.71 -6.18
C ASP A 9 -22.39 -6.04 -5.70
N GLU A 10 -21.40 -5.90 -6.58
CA GLU A 10 -19.98 -6.15 -6.29
C GLU A 10 -19.31 -4.99 -5.52
N ILE A 11 -19.91 -3.79 -5.51
CA ILE A 11 -19.40 -2.61 -4.79
C ILE A 11 -20.06 -2.46 -3.41
N GLN A 12 -21.06 -3.28 -3.10
CA GLN A 12 -21.76 -3.25 -1.82
C GLN A 12 -20.78 -3.45 -0.64
N GLU A 13 -20.80 -2.52 0.31
CA GLU A 13 -20.08 -2.66 1.57
C GLU A 13 -20.89 -3.48 2.58
N TYR A 14 -20.20 -4.32 3.34
CA TYR A 14 -20.78 -5.17 4.37
C TYR A 14 -20.22 -4.79 5.74
N PHE A 15 -21.10 -4.66 6.72
CA PHE A 15 -20.75 -4.25 8.08
C PHE A 15 -21.23 -5.32 9.05
N ASP A 16 -20.30 -6.00 9.72
CA ASP A 16 -20.61 -6.92 10.80
C ASP A 16 -21.26 -6.18 11.98
N SER A 17 -22.17 -6.85 12.69
CA SER A 17 -22.67 -6.33 13.96
C SER A 17 -21.53 -6.19 14.99
N PRO A 18 -21.63 -5.30 16.00
CA PRO A 18 -20.57 -5.13 17.00
C PRO A 18 -20.15 -6.43 17.69
N ASP A 19 -21.12 -7.29 18.03
CA ASP A 19 -20.85 -8.58 18.68
C ASP A 19 -20.14 -9.57 17.76
N GLU A 20 -20.53 -9.62 16.49
CA GLU A 20 -19.89 -10.47 15.49
C GLU A 20 -18.45 -10.01 15.19
N LEU A 21 -18.26 -8.70 15.06
CA LEU A 21 -16.95 -8.08 14.85
C LEU A 21 -16.00 -8.42 16.01
N GLU A 22 -16.43 -8.23 17.25
CA GLU A 22 -15.65 -8.56 18.45
C GLU A 22 -15.26 -10.04 18.49
N LYS A 23 -16.18 -10.94 18.12
CA LYS A 23 -15.90 -12.38 18.04
C LYS A 23 -14.85 -12.70 16.96
N LYS A 24 -14.96 -12.09 15.78
CA LYS A 24 -13.99 -12.26 14.68
C LYS A 24 -12.62 -11.71 15.06
N ILE A 25 -12.54 -10.56 15.73
CA ILE A 25 -11.29 -9.96 16.22
C ILE A 25 -10.60 -10.89 17.23
N LYS A 26 -11.33 -11.45 18.20
CA LYS A 26 -10.77 -12.41 19.17
C LYS A 26 -10.22 -13.66 18.47
N THR A 27 -10.94 -14.15 17.47
CA THR A 27 -10.54 -15.30 16.66
C THR A 27 -9.25 -15.01 15.89
N LEU A 28 -9.19 -13.87 15.19
CA LEU A 28 -8.00 -13.42 14.48
C LEU A 28 -6.80 -13.24 15.42
N ALA A 29 -7.00 -12.62 16.58
CA ALA A 29 -5.94 -12.45 17.57
C ALA A 29 -5.37 -13.81 18.04
N ASN A 30 -6.23 -14.82 18.23
CA ASN A 30 -5.79 -16.17 18.54
C ASN A 30 -5.03 -16.82 17.39
N PHE A 31 -5.44 -16.64 16.14
CA PHE A 31 -4.68 -17.13 14.98
C PHE A 31 -3.30 -16.49 14.90
N ILE A 32 -3.20 -15.17 15.07
CA ILE A 32 -1.92 -14.46 15.05
C ILE A 32 -0.99 -14.96 16.15
N ARG A 33 -1.49 -15.11 17.39
CA ARG A 33 -0.67 -15.57 18.53
C ARG A 33 -0.10 -16.97 18.35
N ASN A 34 -0.88 -17.87 17.73
CA ASN A 34 -0.51 -19.27 17.57
C ASN A 34 0.20 -19.55 16.24
N ALA A 35 0.19 -18.61 15.29
CA ALA A 35 0.86 -18.77 14.02
C ALA A 35 2.37 -18.76 14.21
N LYS A 36 3.05 -19.80 13.72
CA LYS A 36 4.51 -19.79 13.63
C LYS A 36 4.98 -18.73 12.64
N HIS A 37 4.28 -18.60 11.51
CA HIS A 37 4.63 -17.71 10.40
C HIS A 37 3.38 -16.94 9.95
N PHE A 38 3.19 -15.75 10.50
CA PHE A 38 2.12 -14.86 10.09
C PHE A 38 2.61 -13.89 9.01
N VAL A 39 1.91 -13.86 7.87
CA VAL A 39 2.17 -13.00 6.71
C VAL A 39 0.92 -12.20 6.41
N VAL A 40 1.07 -10.92 6.08
CA VAL A 40 -0.04 -10.02 5.78
C VAL A 40 -0.01 -9.59 4.32
N TYR A 41 -1.16 -9.62 3.67
CA TYR A 41 -1.38 -9.05 2.35
C TYR A 41 -2.17 -7.75 2.48
N THR A 42 -1.71 -6.68 1.84
CA THR A 42 -2.35 -5.36 1.90
C THR A 42 -2.69 -4.82 0.53
N GLY A 43 -3.79 -4.07 0.47
CA GLY A 43 -4.28 -3.36 -0.71
C GLY A 43 -4.76 -1.95 -0.34
N ALA A 44 -5.32 -1.24 -1.30
CA ALA A 44 -5.54 0.21 -1.17
C ALA A 44 -6.50 0.60 -0.03
N GLY A 45 -7.36 -0.32 0.42
CA GLY A 45 -8.30 -0.12 1.52
C GLY A 45 -7.64 0.32 2.84
N ILE A 46 -6.39 -0.08 3.13
CA ILE A 46 -5.73 0.33 4.38
C ILE A 46 -5.24 1.79 4.38
N SER A 47 -5.28 2.45 3.21
CA SER A 47 -4.81 3.81 2.97
C SER A 47 -5.96 4.81 2.78
N THR A 48 -7.22 4.36 2.74
CA THR A 48 -8.39 5.23 2.54
C THR A 48 -8.56 6.25 3.65
N SER A 49 -8.31 5.87 4.90
CA SER A 49 -8.31 6.79 6.05
C SER A 49 -7.15 7.78 6.07
N ALA A 50 -6.14 7.62 5.21
CA ALA A 50 -5.09 8.62 4.97
C ALA A 50 -5.43 9.58 3.81
N GLY A 51 -6.65 9.53 3.26
CA GLY A 51 -7.05 10.38 2.12
C GLY A 51 -6.58 9.87 0.76
N ILE A 52 -6.12 8.62 0.67
CA ILE A 52 -5.78 7.96 -0.60
C ILE A 52 -6.97 7.10 -1.03
N ASN A 53 -7.60 7.45 -2.16
CA ASN A 53 -8.72 6.68 -2.67
C ASN A 53 -8.28 5.26 -3.06
N ASP A 54 -9.12 4.28 -2.76
CA ASP A 54 -8.93 2.93 -3.29
C ASP A 54 -9.23 2.88 -4.80
N PHE A 55 -9.19 1.67 -5.36
CA PHE A 55 -9.46 1.48 -6.79
C PHE A 55 -10.91 1.10 -7.11
N ARG A 56 -11.61 0.39 -6.23
CA ARG A 56 -12.84 -0.35 -6.58
C ARG A 56 -13.96 -0.26 -5.55
N GLY A 57 -13.75 0.39 -4.41
CA GLY A 57 -14.83 0.68 -3.48
C GLY A 57 -15.84 1.67 -4.07
N PRO A 58 -16.85 2.07 -3.29
CA PRO A 58 -17.90 2.99 -3.73
C PRO A 58 -17.38 4.28 -4.36
N ASN A 59 -16.27 4.80 -3.81
CA ASN A 59 -15.58 6.01 -4.27
C ASN A 59 -14.22 5.71 -4.91
N GLY A 60 -14.00 4.46 -5.34
CA GLY A 60 -12.73 4.03 -5.92
C GLY A 60 -12.45 4.65 -7.28
N VAL A 61 -11.16 4.79 -7.64
CA VAL A 61 -10.72 5.43 -8.88
C VAL A 61 -11.34 4.79 -10.14
N TRP A 62 -11.43 3.46 -10.19
CA TRP A 62 -12.03 2.76 -11.34
C TRP A 62 -13.55 2.80 -11.32
N THR A 63 -14.16 2.75 -10.13
CA THR A 63 -15.61 2.91 -9.95
C THR A 63 -16.08 4.27 -10.45
N ALA A 64 -15.42 5.35 -10.01
CA ALA A 64 -15.70 6.70 -10.47
C ALA A 64 -15.53 6.84 -11.99
N ARG A 65 -14.42 6.33 -12.54
CA ARG A 65 -14.14 6.37 -13.98
C ARG A 65 -15.20 5.64 -14.81
N ALA A 66 -15.68 4.50 -14.33
CA ALA A 66 -16.72 3.74 -15.02
C ALA A 66 -18.08 4.46 -15.02
N ARG A 67 -18.35 5.25 -13.98
CA ARG A 67 -19.52 6.13 -13.88
C ARG A 67 -19.33 7.47 -14.60
N GLY A 68 -18.23 7.66 -15.34
CA GLY A 68 -17.94 8.89 -16.10
C GLY A 68 -17.37 10.04 -15.26
N PHE A 69 -16.99 9.80 -14.01
CA PHE A 69 -16.40 10.80 -13.13
C PHE A 69 -14.87 10.74 -13.14
N VAL A 70 -14.23 11.89 -12.94
CA VAL A 70 -12.79 11.98 -12.68
C VAL A 70 -12.57 11.92 -11.18
N SER A 71 -11.89 10.87 -10.70
CA SER A 71 -11.45 10.78 -9.30
C SER A 71 -9.95 11.02 -9.21
N SER A 72 -9.54 11.93 -8.31
CA SER A 72 -8.15 11.97 -7.88
C SER A 72 -7.81 10.70 -7.10
N ARG A 73 -6.54 10.30 -7.13
CA ARG A 73 -6.03 9.15 -6.36
C ARG A 73 -5.73 9.52 -4.91
N SER A 74 -5.51 10.80 -4.63
CA SER A 74 -5.28 11.33 -3.29
C SER A 74 -5.95 12.69 -3.14
N THR A 75 -6.55 12.94 -1.97
CA THR A 75 -7.09 14.25 -1.59
C THR A 75 -6.09 15.04 -0.74
N VAL A 76 -5.00 14.40 -0.32
CA VAL A 76 -3.92 15.01 0.48
C VAL A 76 -2.59 14.93 -0.26
N SER A 77 -1.73 15.93 -0.07
CA SER A 77 -0.43 16.00 -0.77
C SER A 77 0.64 15.09 -0.16
N ASN A 78 0.66 14.94 1.17
CA ASN A 78 1.62 14.11 1.89
C ASN A 78 0.89 13.25 2.94
N PRO A 79 0.30 12.11 2.55
CA PRO A 79 -0.43 11.23 3.46
C PRO A 79 0.51 10.64 4.51
N GLU A 80 0.02 10.49 5.74
CA GLU A 80 0.72 9.81 6.83
C GLU A 80 0.25 8.36 6.98
N PRO A 81 1.11 7.46 7.49
CA PRO A 81 0.71 6.08 7.76
C PRO A 81 -0.52 5.98 8.66
N THR A 82 -1.49 5.15 8.27
CA THR A 82 -2.71 4.92 9.06
C THR A 82 -2.44 4.07 10.30
N LEU A 83 -3.42 3.99 11.22
CA LEU A 83 -3.35 3.09 12.38
C LEU A 83 -3.06 1.64 11.99
N THR A 84 -3.59 1.18 10.84
CA THR A 84 -3.30 -0.17 10.34
C THR A 84 -1.84 -0.33 9.97
N HIS A 85 -1.24 0.64 9.28
CA HIS A 85 0.20 0.61 8.99
C HIS A 85 1.03 0.53 10.28
N MET A 86 0.71 1.39 11.26
CA MET A 86 1.43 1.42 12.53
C MET A 86 1.22 0.15 13.37
N ALA A 87 0.03 -0.47 13.32
CA ALA A 87 -0.22 -1.75 13.96
C ALA A 87 0.63 -2.88 13.35
N LEU A 88 0.79 -2.90 12.02
CA LEU A 88 1.66 -3.87 11.33
C LEU A 88 3.13 -3.68 11.71
N VAL A 89 3.59 -2.43 11.86
CA VAL A 89 4.93 -2.13 12.39
C VAL A 89 5.10 -2.73 13.78
N GLN A 90 4.12 -2.55 14.68
CA GLN A 90 4.19 -3.11 16.03
C GLN A 90 4.15 -4.63 16.03
N LEU A 91 3.31 -5.26 15.21
CA LEU A 91 3.29 -6.72 15.08
C LEU A 91 4.62 -7.27 14.56
N MET A 92 5.29 -6.56 13.65
CA MET A 92 6.59 -6.97 13.12
C MET A 92 7.71 -6.77 14.15
N ARG A 93 7.68 -5.66 14.91
CA ARG A 93 8.64 -5.39 16.00
C ARG A 93 8.54 -6.40 17.13
N ASN A 94 7.35 -6.88 17.43
CA ASN A 94 7.08 -7.92 18.42
C ASN A 94 7.19 -9.35 17.83
N ASP A 95 7.79 -9.49 16.65
CA ASP A 95 8.07 -10.77 15.98
C ASP A 95 6.84 -11.62 15.63
N TYR A 96 5.62 -11.07 15.69
CA TYR A 96 4.41 -11.75 15.20
C TYR A 96 4.38 -11.75 13.68
N LEU A 97 4.51 -10.59 13.04
CA LEU A 97 4.47 -10.45 11.58
C LEU A 97 5.84 -10.78 10.97
N LYS A 98 5.91 -11.85 10.17
CA LYS A 98 7.16 -12.32 9.55
C LYS A 98 7.46 -11.63 8.22
N PHE A 99 6.43 -11.34 7.44
CA PHE A 99 6.59 -10.72 6.13
C PHE A 99 5.32 -9.98 5.71
N LEU A 100 5.48 -8.92 4.92
CA LEU A 100 4.39 -8.12 4.39
C LEU A 100 4.40 -8.16 2.86
N VAL A 101 3.25 -8.42 2.26
CA VAL A 101 3.07 -8.36 0.80
C VAL A 101 2.08 -7.24 0.49
N SER A 102 2.49 -6.29 -0.34
CA SER A 102 1.71 -5.09 -0.65
C SER A 102 1.45 -4.95 -2.14
N GLN A 103 0.20 -4.66 -2.47
CA GLN A 103 -0.22 -4.18 -3.79
C GLN A 103 -0.20 -2.65 -3.89
N ASN A 104 0.06 -1.94 -2.78
CA ASN A 104 0.03 -0.49 -2.72
C ASN A 104 1.31 0.10 -3.30
N CYS A 105 1.18 1.20 -4.03
CA CYS A 105 2.29 2.00 -4.55
C CYS A 105 2.42 3.35 -3.82
N ASP A 106 1.74 3.52 -2.69
CA ASP A 106 1.70 4.77 -1.92
C ASP A 106 2.95 4.98 -1.04
N GLY A 107 3.74 3.93 -0.83
CA GLY A 107 4.96 3.94 -0.02
C GLY A 107 4.74 4.15 1.48
N LEU A 108 3.49 4.07 1.97
CA LEU A 108 3.18 4.31 3.39
C LEU A 108 3.76 3.23 4.31
N HIS A 109 3.91 1.99 3.83
CA HIS A 109 4.55 0.93 4.61
C HIS A 109 6.00 1.26 4.97
N LEU A 110 6.81 1.67 4.00
CA LEU A 110 8.20 2.04 4.26
C LEU A 110 8.28 3.35 5.06
N LYS A 111 7.41 4.33 4.77
CA LYS A 111 7.29 5.56 5.57
C LYS A 111 6.96 5.26 7.04
N SER A 112 6.18 4.21 7.32
CA SER A 112 5.83 3.78 8.69
C SER A 112 6.99 3.11 9.45
N GLY A 113 8.05 2.71 8.75
CA GLY A 113 9.21 2.03 9.33
C GLY A 113 9.17 0.51 9.21
N ILE A 114 8.37 -0.06 8.29
CA ILE A 114 8.53 -1.47 7.89
C ILE A 114 9.91 -1.63 7.22
N PRO A 115 10.76 -2.57 7.66
CA PRO A 115 12.04 -2.84 7.03
C PRO A 115 11.88 -3.32 5.59
N ILE A 116 12.72 -2.81 4.69
CA ILE A 116 12.68 -3.11 3.25
C ILE A 116 12.85 -4.60 2.96
N GLU A 117 13.66 -5.30 3.76
CA GLU A 117 13.93 -6.73 3.65
C GLU A 117 12.75 -7.61 4.12
N LYS A 118 11.72 -7.01 4.73
CA LYS A 118 10.51 -7.70 5.22
C LYS A 118 9.23 -7.34 4.46
N ILE A 119 9.36 -6.71 3.29
CA ILE A 119 8.22 -6.34 2.44
C ILE A 119 8.45 -6.70 0.98
N ALA A 120 7.39 -7.13 0.30
CA ALA A 120 7.32 -7.22 -1.16
C ALA A 120 6.29 -6.21 -1.71
N GLU A 121 6.75 -5.23 -2.48
CA GLU A 121 5.92 -4.21 -3.14
C GLU A 121 5.63 -4.64 -4.58
N LEU A 122 4.58 -5.44 -4.78
CA LEU A 122 4.33 -6.18 -6.03
C LEU A 122 4.06 -5.27 -7.25
N HIS A 123 3.53 -4.08 -7.00
CA HIS A 123 3.22 -3.10 -8.04
C HIS A 123 4.22 -1.93 -8.07
N GLY A 124 5.32 -2.06 -7.32
CA GLY A 124 6.32 -1.02 -7.11
C GLY A 124 5.85 0.10 -6.18
N ASN A 125 6.68 1.13 -6.03
CA ASN A 125 6.49 2.19 -5.05
C ASN A 125 6.90 3.55 -5.63
N ARG A 126 6.01 4.55 -5.49
CA ARG A 126 6.17 5.88 -6.10
C ARG A 126 7.16 6.79 -5.37
N HIS A 127 7.74 6.31 -4.28
CA HIS A 127 8.84 6.94 -3.59
C HIS A 127 10.19 6.31 -3.98
N CYS A 128 10.21 5.40 -4.96
CA CYS A 128 11.42 4.73 -5.41
C CYS A 128 11.91 5.28 -6.75
N GLU A 129 13.22 5.45 -6.84
CA GLU A 129 13.91 5.62 -8.11
C GLU A 129 15.11 4.69 -8.22
N ALA A 130 15.41 4.24 -9.43
CA ALA A 130 16.55 3.39 -9.73
C ALA A 130 17.53 4.12 -10.65
N CYS A 131 18.81 3.94 -10.40
CA CYS A 131 19.84 4.40 -11.33
C CYS A 131 19.80 3.60 -12.63
N ALA A 132 19.70 4.28 -13.78
CA ALA A 132 19.74 3.65 -15.10
C ALA A 132 21.06 2.90 -15.41
N LYS A 133 22.16 3.27 -14.76
CA LYS A 133 23.50 2.71 -15.00
C LYS A 133 23.82 1.52 -14.09
N CYS A 134 23.65 1.67 -12.77
CA CYS A 134 24.03 0.64 -11.80
C CYS A 134 22.86 -0.11 -11.17
N GLY A 135 21.61 0.31 -11.42
CA GLY A 135 20.41 -0.31 -10.87
C GLY A 135 20.16 -0.06 -9.38
N LYS A 136 20.99 0.75 -8.70
CA LYS A 136 20.78 1.06 -7.28
C LYS A 136 19.46 1.78 -7.06
N VAL A 137 18.67 1.29 -6.11
CA VAL A 137 17.35 1.83 -5.74
C VAL A 137 17.50 2.82 -4.59
N TYR A 138 16.83 3.95 -4.71
CA TYR A 138 16.78 5.02 -3.72
C TYR A 138 15.33 5.26 -3.32
N TYR A 139 15.09 5.27 -2.02
CA TYR A 139 13.81 5.62 -1.43
C TYR A 139 13.84 7.08 -1.02
N ARG A 140 12.89 7.87 -1.51
CA ARG A 140 12.77 9.30 -1.27
C ARG A 140 11.63 9.59 -0.30
N GLN A 141 11.69 10.76 0.32
CA GLN A 141 10.61 11.24 1.19
C GLN A 141 9.45 11.85 0.40
N THR A 142 9.70 12.24 -0.85
CA THR A 142 8.72 12.90 -1.72
C THR A 142 8.33 11.99 -2.87
N HIS A 143 7.11 12.18 -3.38
CA HIS A 143 6.65 11.54 -4.61
C HIS A 143 7.66 11.74 -5.73
N ILE A 144 7.94 10.66 -6.44
CA ILE A 144 8.79 10.66 -7.61
C ILE A 144 7.92 10.49 -8.84
N ASP A 145 7.91 11.53 -9.68
CA ASP A 145 7.38 11.42 -11.04
C ASP A 145 8.38 10.63 -11.89
N THR A 146 8.10 9.33 -12.02
CA THR A 146 8.84 8.44 -12.91
C THR A 146 8.38 8.68 -14.35
N TYR A 147 9.33 8.81 -15.27
CA TYR A 147 9.02 8.87 -16.72
C TYR A 147 8.36 7.57 -17.19
N GLU A 148 8.72 6.47 -16.55
CA GLU A 148 8.16 5.14 -16.76
C GLU A 148 7.87 4.48 -15.41
N HIS A 149 6.58 4.35 -15.06
CA HIS A 149 6.13 3.78 -13.79
C HIS A 149 6.61 2.34 -13.50
N LYS A 150 7.21 1.66 -14.48
CA LYS A 150 7.69 0.28 -14.35
C LYS A 150 9.21 0.15 -14.14
N THR A 151 9.99 1.18 -14.46
CA THR A 151 11.46 1.10 -14.45
C THR A 151 12.10 1.91 -13.33
N TRP A 152 11.29 2.69 -12.59
CA TRP A 152 11.74 3.60 -11.53
C TRP A 152 12.79 4.62 -12.03
N LEU A 153 12.87 4.87 -13.33
CA LEU A 153 13.82 5.81 -13.91
C LEU A 153 13.28 7.23 -13.87
N THR A 154 14.11 8.15 -13.36
CA THR A 154 13.76 9.56 -13.12
C THR A 154 14.67 10.54 -13.83
N GLY A 155 15.79 10.07 -14.40
CA GLY A 155 16.84 10.93 -14.97
C GLY A 155 17.72 11.60 -13.91
N ASN A 156 17.48 11.38 -12.62
CA ASN A 156 18.34 11.89 -11.55
C ASN A 156 19.72 11.21 -11.60
N LYS A 157 20.76 11.98 -11.26
CA LYS A 157 22.13 11.44 -11.18
C LYS A 157 22.27 10.52 -9.96
N CYS A 158 22.97 9.41 -10.16
CA CYS A 158 23.29 8.48 -9.09
C CYS A 158 24.28 9.12 -8.11
N ILE A 159 24.09 8.85 -6.81
CA ILE A 159 25.01 9.35 -5.77
C ILE A 159 26.16 8.38 -5.48
N GLU A 160 26.19 7.20 -6.11
CA GLU A 160 27.32 6.29 -5.94
C GLU A 160 28.58 6.88 -6.56
N PRO A 161 29.71 6.90 -5.83
CA PRO A 161 31.00 7.22 -6.41
C PRO A 161 31.25 6.34 -7.64
N ASN A 162 31.63 6.97 -8.77
CA ASN A 162 31.89 6.33 -10.07
C ASN A 162 30.65 5.88 -10.87
N CYS A 163 29.44 6.22 -10.42
CA CYS A 163 28.21 6.04 -11.18
C CYS A 163 27.71 7.34 -11.84
N ASN A 164 28.64 8.11 -12.43
CA ASN A 164 28.34 9.24 -13.30
C ASN A 164 28.23 8.82 -14.76
#